data_AF-A0A357Y846-F1
#
_entry.id   AF-A0A357Y846-F1
#
_cell.length_a   1.000
_cell.length_b   1.000
_cell.length_c   1.000
_cell.angle_alpha   90.00
_cell.angle_beta   90.00
_cell.angle_gamma   90.00
#
_symmetry.space_group_name_H-M   'P 1'
#
loop_
_entity.id
_entity.type
_entity.pdbx_description
1 polymer ?
#
loop_
_entity_poly.entity_id
_entity_poly.type
_entity_poly.pdbx_seq_one_letter_code
_entity_poly.pdbx_strand_id
1 'polypeptide(L)'
;MGISKQNILTVILFLALFGIAYIWYTSFFSKPQEEEESQSTPAATLSTPDEFLALLFLLEQTKIDLEFFQSESFKELKGGIKLPPLPAERGRVNPFAPF
;
A
#
# COMPACT_ATOMS: atom_id res chain seq x y z
N MET A 1 -53.35 -2.81 -12.12
CA MET A 1 -52.37 -2.84 -13.22
C MET A 1 -51.59 -4.14 -13.10
N GLY A 2 -52.05 -5.20 -13.74
CA GLY A 2 -51.47 -6.55 -13.57
C GLY A 2 -50.08 -6.58 -14.19
N ILE A 3 -49.06 -6.87 -13.40
CA ILE A 3 -47.70 -7.05 -13.91
C ILE A 3 -47.73 -8.32 -14.76
N SER A 4 -47.68 -8.16 -16.08
CA SER A 4 -47.59 -9.27 -17.00
C SER A 4 -46.34 -10.08 -16.66
N LYS A 5 -46.44 -11.42 -16.67
CA LYS A 5 -45.33 -12.33 -16.32
C LYS A 5 -44.05 -12.04 -17.12
N GLN A 6 -44.19 -11.44 -18.31
CA GLN A 6 -43.10 -10.92 -19.13
C GLN A 6 -42.28 -9.84 -18.42
N ASN A 7 -42.91 -8.91 -17.71
CA ASN A 7 -42.21 -7.84 -17.00
C ASN A 7 -41.37 -8.36 -15.84
N ILE A 8 -41.84 -9.39 -15.12
CA ILE A 8 -41.05 -10.04 -14.05
C ILE A 8 -39.78 -10.66 -14.64
N LEU A 9 -39.90 -11.37 -15.78
CA LEU A 9 -38.78 -12.07 -16.39
C LEU A 9 -37.74 -11.07 -16.94
N THR A 10 -38.20 -9.96 -17.53
CA THR A 10 -37.31 -8.88 -17.97
C THR A 10 -36.54 -8.26 -16.80
N VAL A 11 -37.20 -8.01 -15.67
CA VAL A 11 -36.54 -7.45 -14.47
C VAL A 11 -35.48 -8.41 -13.93
N ILE A 12 -35.78 -9.71 -13.85
CA ILE A 12 -34.82 -10.73 -13.39
C ILE A 12 -33.62 -10.81 -14.35
N LEU A 13 -33.86 -10.75 -15.66
CA LEU A 13 -32.80 -10.77 -16.68
C LEU A 13 -31.88 -9.56 -16.53
N PHE A 14 -32.43 -8.36 -16.33
CA PHE A 14 -31.62 -7.16 -16.09
C PHE A 14 -30.80 -7.28 -14.81
N LEU A 15 -31.38 -7.79 -13.73
CA LEU A 15 -30.68 -7.97 -12.46
C LEU A 15 -29.49 -8.93 -12.59
N ALA A 16 -29.68 -10.04 -13.31
CA ALA A 16 -28.62 -11.00 -13.61
C ALA A 16 -27.52 -10.39 -14.48
N LEU A 17 -27.90 -9.63 -15.52
CA LEU A 17 -26.96 -8.98 -16.42
C LEU A 17 -26.06 -7.97 -15.67
N PHE A 18 -26.66 -7.15 -14.81
CA PHE A 18 -25.94 -6.18 -13.98
C PHE A 18 -25.03 -6.87 -12.96
N GLY A 19 -25.49 -7.96 -12.32
CA GLY A 19 -24.68 -8.73 -11.38
C GLY A 19 -23.42 -9.31 -12.04
N ILE A 20 -23.57 -9.94 -13.21
CA ILE A 20 -22.45 -10.51 -13.97
C ILE A 20 -21.49 -9.40 -14.42
N ALA A 21 -22.00 -8.28 -14.92
CA ALA A 21 -21.19 -7.15 -15.33
C ALA A 21 -20.38 -6.55 -14.16
N TYR A 22 -20.97 -6.45 -12.97
CA TYR A 22 -20.30 -5.95 -11.76
C TYR A 22 -19.16 -6.85 -11.30
N ILE A 23 -19.39 -8.16 -11.26
CA ILE A 23 -18.37 -9.15 -10.89
C ILE A 23 -17.23 -9.16 -11.91
N TRP A 24 -17.55 -9.07 -13.20
CA TRP A 24 -16.55 -8.99 -14.25
C TRP A 24 -15.72 -7.70 -14.16
N TYR A 25 -16.37 -6.55 -13.95
CA TYR A 25 -15.68 -5.26 -13.78
C TYR A 25 -14.73 -5.26 -12.58
N THR A 26 -15.19 -5.74 -11.42
CA THR A 26 -14.37 -5.80 -10.20
C THR A 26 -13.19 -6.77 -10.38
N SER A 27 -13.40 -7.94 -10.99
CA SER A 27 -12.34 -8.93 -11.20
C SER A 27 -11.25 -8.47 -12.18
N PHE A 28 -11.62 -7.77 -13.27
CA PHE A 28 -10.66 -7.38 -14.31
C PHE A 28 -10.08 -5.96 -14.17
N PHE A 29 -10.82 -5.01 -13.59
CA PHE A 29 -10.40 -3.61 -13.50
C PHE A 29 -9.99 -3.16 -12.11
N SER A 30 -10.38 -3.88 -11.05
CA SER A 30 -9.82 -3.62 -9.71
C SER A 30 -8.54 -4.42 -9.56
N LYS A 31 -7.45 -3.94 -10.17
CA LYS A 31 -6.13 -4.42 -9.78
C LYS A 31 -5.96 -4.12 -8.29
N PRO A 32 -5.60 -5.09 -7.43
CA PRO A 32 -5.04 -4.74 -6.14
C PRO A 32 -3.86 -3.82 -6.43
N GLN A 33 -3.87 -2.63 -5.83
CA GLN A 33 -2.71 -1.75 -5.85
C GLN A 33 -1.59 -2.57 -5.20
N GLU A 34 -0.65 -3.09 -6.00
CA GLU A 34 0.57 -3.70 -5.51
C GLU A 34 1.21 -2.64 -4.61
N GLU A 35 1.20 -2.90 -3.31
CA GLU A 35 1.98 -2.13 -2.36
C GLU A 35 3.42 -2.20 -2.85
N GLU A 36 4.00 -1.03 -3.16
CA GLU A 36 5.38 -0.91 -3.57
C GLU A 36 6.25 -1.73 -2.62
N GLU A 37 7.08 -2.60 -3.20
CA GLU A 37 8.09 -3.41 -2.52
C GLU A 37 8.95 -2.50 -1.64
N SER A 38 8.52 -2.34 -0.39
CA SER A 38 9.24 -1.58 0.61
C SER A 38 10.58 -2.26 0.80
N GLN A 39 11.62 -1.46 0.54
CA GLN A 39 13.01 -1.73 0.88
C GLN A 39 13.10 -2.63 2.11
N SER A 40 13.88 -3.69 1.96
CA SER A 40 14.33 -4.65 2.97
C SER A 40 14.64 -3.96 4.30
N THR A 41 13.59 -3.77 5.08
CA THR A 41 13.65 -3.56 6.51
C THR A 41 14.06 -4.91 7.08
N PRO A 42 15.04 -5.02 7.99
CA PRO A 42 15.36 -6.30 8.59
C PRO A 42 14.06 -6.82 9.21
N ALA A 43 13.52 -7.89 8.64
CA ALA A 43 12.34 -8.53 9.17
C ALA A 43 12.69 -8.91 10.61
N ALA A 44 12.13 -8.19 11.57
CA ALA A 44 12.11 -8.64 12.95
C ALA A 44 11.34 -9.96 12.89
N THR A 45 12.07 -11.08 12.92
CA THR A 45 11.47 -12.40 13.04
C THR A 45 10.71 -12.43 14.36
N LEU A 46 9.42 -12.13 14.30
CA LEU A 46 8.48 -12.26 15.41
C LEU A 46 8.52 -13.73 15.78
N SER A 47 9.19 -14.05 16.88
CA SER A 47 9.54 -15.44 17.18
C SER A 47 8.36 -16.19 17.79
N THR A 48 7.31 -15.48 18.21
CA THR A 48 6.08 -16.07 18.75
C THR A 48 4.81 -15.26 18.42
N PRO A 49 3.63 -15.91 18.33
CA PRO A 49 2.34 -15.22 18.15
C PRO A 49 2.02 -14.20 19.26
N ASP A 50 2.50 -14.45 20.47
CA ASP A 50 2.25 -13.58 21.64
C ASP A 50 3.02 -12.26 21.54
N GLU A 51 4.25 -12.28 21.01
CA GLU A 51 5.04 -11.06 20.74
C GLU A 51 4.36 -10.17 19.70
N PHE A 52 3.75 -10.77 18.68
CA PHE A 52 3.00 -10.03 17.66
C PHE A 52 1.75 -9.36 18.24
N LEU A 53 0.99 -10.07 19.07
CA LEU A 53 -0.19 -9.51 19.75
C LEU A 53 0.19 -8.39 20.71
N ALA A 54 1.30 -8.53 21.43
CA ALA A 54 1.81 -7.48 22.32
C ALA A 54 2.22 -6.21 21.53
N LEU A 55 2.85 -6.37 20.37
CA LEU A 55 3.20 -5.25 19.49
C LEU A 55 1.96 -4.57 18.90
N LEU A 56 0.94 -5.33 18.50
CA LEU A 56 -0.32 -4.77 18.02
C LEU A 56 -1.03 -3.96 19.11
N PHE A 57 -1.06 -4.47 20.33
CA PHE A 57 -1.65 -3.76 21.47
C PHE A 57 -0.88 -2.48 21.80
N LEU A 58 0.45 -2.52 21.72
CA LEU A 58 1.29 -1.33 21.89
C LEU A 58 1.02 -0.31 20.79
N LEU A 59 0.88 -0.75 19.54
CA LEU A 59 0.59 0.12 18.40
C LEU A 59 -0.80 0.77 18.53
N GLU A 60 -1.81 0.01 18.95
CA GLU A 60 -3.16 0.51 19.20
C GLU A 60 -3.17 1.60 20.29
N GLN A 61 -2.35 1.44 21.33
CA GLN A 61 -2.21 2.42 22.40
C GLN A 61 -1.36 3.64 22.01
N THR A 62 -0.54 3.51 20.98
CA THR A 62 0.36 4.58 20.54
C THR A 62 -0.46 5.64 19.82
N LYS A 63 -0.85 6.67 20.57
CA LYS A 63 -1.46 7.87 19.98
C LYS A 63 -0.38 8.69 19.29
N ILE A 64 -0.35 8.60 17.97
CA ILE A 64 0.47 9.48 17.14
C ILE A 64 -0.18 10.86 17.17
N ASP A 65 0.56 11.84 17.68
CA ASP A 65 0.15 13.24 17.63
C ASP A 65 0.27 13.76 16.20
N LEU A 66 -0.85 13.76 15.48
CA LEU A 66 -0.91 14.24 14.10
C LEU A 66 -0.78 15.76 14.00
N GLU A 67 -1.03 16.51 15.08
CA GLU A 67 -0.91 17.96 15.11
C GLU A 67 0.57 18.38 15.09
N PHE A 68 1.45 17.56 15.65
CA PHE A 68 2.90 17.76 15.56
C PHE A 68 3.37 17.89 14.10
N PHE A 69 2.84 17.06 13.18
CA PHE A 69 3.18 17.12 11.75
C PHE A 69 2.61 18.37 11.05
N GLN A 70 1.65 19.05 11.66
CA GLN A 70 1.08 20.30 11.15
C GLN A 70 1.79 21.54 11.71
N SER A 71 2.66 21.37 12.71
CA SER A 71 3.43 22.47 13.30
C SER A 71 4.32 23.15 12.25
N GLU A 72 4.46 24.46 12.35
CA GLU A 72 5.37 25.23 11.49
C GLU A 72 6.80 24.70 11.61
N SER A 73 7.24 24.34 12.81
CA SER A 73 8.55 23.74 13.08
C SER A 73 8.79 22.45 12.28
N PHE A 74 7.78 21.59 12.16
CA PHE A 74 7.88 20.36 11.38
C PHE A 74 7.86 20.63 9.87
N LYS A 75 7.03 21.56 9.41
CA LYS A 75 6.97 21.96 7.99
C LYS A 75 8.25 22.66 7.52
N GLU A 76 8.90 23.41 8.41
CA GLU A 76 10.16 24.10 8.16
C GLU A 76 11.37 23.14 8.09
N LEU A 77 11.23 21.89 8.53
CA LEU A 77 12.21 20.83 8.28
C LEU A 77 12.24 20.51 6.78
N LYS A 78 12.93 21.35 6.02
CA LYS A 78 13.34 21.02 4.66
C LYS A 78 14.22 19.79 4.75
N GLY A 79 13.91 18.77 3.95
CA GLY A 79 14.77 17.60 3.75
C GLY A 79 16.21 18.09 3.64
N GLY A 80 17.08 17.52 4.47
CA GLY A 80 18.39 18.09 4.81
C GLY A 80 19.22 18.52 3.60
N ILE A 81 20.29 19.27 3.88
CA ILE A 81 21.22 19.80 2.89
C ILE A 81 21.40 18.80 1.75
N LYS A 82 21.13 19.22 0.50
CA LYS A 82 21.32 18.38 -0.68
C LYS A 82 22.66 17.68 -0.55
N LEU A 83 22.63 16.34 -0.57
CA LEU A 83 23.84 15.54 -0.55
C LEU A 83 24.80 16.10 -1.61
N PRO A 84 26.08 16.31 -1.27
CA PRO A 84 27.05 16.73 -2.27
C PRO A 84 26.99 15.73 -3.44
N PRO A 85 27.22 16.19 -4.68
CA PRO A 85 27.29 15.28 -5.81
C PRO A 85 28.27 14.16 -5.48
N LEU A 86 27.88 12.91 -5.77
CA LEU A 86 28.76 11.77 -5.59
C LEU A 86 30.10 12.09 -6.25
N PRO A 87 31.24 11.85 -5.56
CA PRO A 87 32.54 12.00 -6.20
C PRO A 87 32.55 11.13 -7.47
N ALA A 88 33.11 11.65 -8.55
CA ALA A 88 33.25 10.90 -9.80
C ALA A 88 33.83 9.50 -9.50
N GLU A 89 33.41 8.48 -10.26
CA GLU A 89 33.87 7.08 -10.17
C GLU A 89 35.38 6.95 -10.48
N ARG A 90 36.23 7.57 -9.68
CA ARG A 90 37.66 7.33 -9.60
C ARG A 90 37.93 6.63 -8.28
N GLY A 91 37.33 5.45 -8.14
CA GLY A 91 37.85 4.44 -7.25
C GLY A 91 39.14 3.86 -7.85
N ARG A 92 40.08 3.44 -7.00
CA ARG A 92 41.23 2.65 -7.43
C ARG A 92 40.70 1.37 -8.08
N VAL A 93 41.17 1.05 -9.28
CA VAL A 93 40.80 -0.19 -9.99
C VAL A 93 40.99 -1.37 -9.04
N ASN A 94 39.95 -2.20 -8.86
CA ASN A 94 40.02 -3.35 -7.97
C ASN A 94 41.04 -4.36 -8.52
N PRO A 95 42.18 -4.58 -7.83
CA PRO A 95 43.22 -5.51 -8.31
C PRO A 95 42.80 -6.98 -8.24
N PHE A 96 41.62 -7.28 -7.68
CA PHE A 96 41.05 -8.62 -7.58
C PHE A 96 39.78 -8.80 -8.44
N ALA A 97 39.39 -7.81 -9.25
CA ALA A 97 38.29 -8.00 -10.18
C ALA A 97 38.75 -8.99 -11.29
N PRO A 98 38.04 -10.11 -11.52
CA PRO A 98 38.23 -10.86 -12.75
C PRO A 98 37.79 -9.95 -13.91
N PHE A 99 38.66 -9.87 -14.91
CA PHE A 99 38.52 -9.05 -16.12
C PHE A 99 37.14 -9.17 -16.78
#